data_AF-A0A429PPU4-F1
#
_entry.id   AF-A0A429PPU4-F1
#
_cell.length_a   1.000
_cell.length_b   1.000
_cell.length_c   1.000
_cell.angle_alpha   90.00
_cell.angle_beta   90.00
_cell.angle_gamma   90.00
#
_symmetry.space_group_name_H-M   'P 1'
#
loop_
_entity.id
_entity.type
_entity.pdbx_description
1 polymer ?
#
loop_
_entity_poly.entity_id
_entity_poly.type
_entity_poly.pdbx_seq_one_letter_code
_entity_poly.pdbx_strand_id
1 'polypeptide(L)'
;MSSPVAIVDRPRLAAHRRPLPWLAVAAARLLMRRPPARIRAVLEVLRRGARPATAEEAARGRAEVVAVSVNCAGEGCVQRSLATALLCRLRGQWPTWCSGVRVVPFLAHAWVEVDGEPVDEPYPRGYHTTLIRVPPLERS
;
A
#
# COMPACT_ATOMS: atom_id res chain seq x y z
N MET A 1 19.92 4.28 14.29
CA MET A 1 18.93 4.49 15.35
C MET A 1 17.63 3.87 14.86
N SER A 2 17.28 2.68 15.34
CA SER A 2 15.99 2.06 15.00
C SER A 2 14.90 2.82 15.75
N SER A 3 13.98 3.45 15.03
CA SER A 3 12.82 4.05 15.66
C SER A 3 11.98 2.93 16.28
N PRO A 4 11.52 3.05 17.54
CA PRO A 4 10.58 2.10 18.10
C PRO A 4 9.25 2.28 17.36
N VAL A 5 8.94 1.36 16.45
CA VAL A 5 7.59 1.25 15.90
C VAL A 5 6.71 0.70 17.01
N ALA A 6 5.91 1.58 17.61
CA ALA A 6 4.78 1.17 18.42
C ALA A 6 3.90 0.28 17.54
N ILE A 7 3.61 -0.95 17.99
CA ILE A 7 2.62 -1.80 17.35
C ILE A 7 1.31 -1.02 17.39
N VAL A 8 0.86 -0.51 16.24
CA VAL A 8 -0.44 0.14 16.11
C VAL A 8 -1.50 -0.83 16.60
N ASP A 9 -2.38 -0.35 17.48
CA ASP A 9 -3.49 -1.12 18.04
C ASP A 9 -4.25 -1.81 16.90
N ARG A 10 -4.47 -3.13 17.02
CA ARG A 10 -5.03 -3.93 15.92
C ARG A 10 -6.55 -3.93 16.03
N PRO A 11 -7.28 -3.22 15.14
CA PRO A 11 -8.73 -3.29 15.17
C PRO A 11 -9.17 -4.73 14.89
N ARG A 12 -10.01 -5.30 15.76
CA ARG A 12 -10.54 -6.65 15.57
C ARG A 12 -11.53 -6.65 14.42
N LEU A 13 -11.13 -7.18 13.26
CA LEU A 13 -12.04 -7.38 12.14
C LEU A 13 -12.98 -8.56 12.41
N ALA A 14 -14.28 -8.37 12.12
CA ALA A 14 -15.25 -9.45 12.08
C ALA A 14 -14.81 -10.53 11.09
N ALA A 15 -15.05 -11.81 11.42
CA ALA A 15 -14.52 -12.95 10.67
C ALA A 15 -14.85 -12.90 9.16
N HIS A 16 -16.06 -12.47 8.81
CA HIS A 16 -16.52 -12.35 7.43
C HIS A 16 -15.77 -11.32 6.58
N ARG A 17 -15.07 -10.36 7.22
CA ARG A 17 -14.29 -9.31 6.52
C ARG A 17 -12.83 -9.67 6.30
N ARG A 18 -12.37 -10.78 6.89
CA ARG A 18 -10.97 -11.22 6.84
C ARG A 18 -10.51 -11.81 5.50
N PRO A 19 -11.30 -12.55 4.71
CA PRO A 19 -10.73 -13.33 3.61
C PRO A 19 -10.09 -12.46 2.52
N LEU A 20 -10.71 -11.33 2.16
CA LEU A 20 -10.15 -10.42 1.15
C LEU A 20 -8.81 -9.79 1.58
N PRO A 21 -8.68 -9.18 2.78
CA PRO A 21 -7.38 -8.73 3.29
C PRO A 21 -6.32 -9.84 3.34
N TRP A 22 -6.67 -11.07 3.76
CA TRP A 22 -5.72 -12.20 3.77
C TRP A 22 -5.22 -12.54 2.36
N LEU A 23 -6.13 -12.61 1.38
CA LEU A 23 -5.77 -12.84 -0.01
C LEU A 23 -4.87 -11.73 -0.56
N ALA A 24 -5.18 -10.47 -0.26
CA ALA A 24 -4.37 -9.34 -0.67
C ALA A 24 -2.96 -9.37 -0.05
N VAL A 25 -2.85 -9.71 1.23
CA VAL A 25 -1.56 -9.88 1.94
C VAL A 25 -0.74 -11.03 1.36
N ALA A 26 -1.38 -12.16 1.04
CA ALA A 26 -0.72 -13.30 0.43
C ALA A 26 -0.22 -12.98 -0.98
N ALA A 27 -1.05 -12.33 -1.81
CA ALA A 27 -0.66 -11.87 -3.14
C ALA A 27 0.48 -10.85 -3.08
N ALA A 28 0.43 -9.88 -2.16
CA ALA A 28 1.51 -8.92 -1.95
C ALA A 28 2.83 -9.60 -1.54
N ARG A 29 2.78 -10.64 -0.69
CA ARG A 29 3.96 -11.41 -0.28
C ARG A 29 4.60 -12.16 -1.44
N LEU A 30 3.81 -12.65 -2.40
CA LEU A 30 4.33 -13.28 -3.61
C LEU A 30 4.91 -12.23 -4.56
N LEU A 31 4.28 -11.07 -4.67
CA LEU A 31 4.69 -10.00 -5.58
C LEU A 31 5.99 -9.32 -5.11
N MET A 32 6.17 -9.11 -3.81
CA MET A 32 7.38 -8.47 -3.26
C MET A 32 8.68 -9.28 -3.48
N ARG A 33 8.56 -10.56 -3.86
CA ARG A 33 9.70 -11.42 -4.24
C ARG A 33 10.14 -11.21 -5.69
N ARG A 34 9.44 -10.37 -6.45
CA ARG A 34 9.73 -10.08 -7.86
C ARG A 34 10.57 -8.81 -7.96
N PRO A 35 11.38 -8.65 -9.03
CA PRO A 35 12.13 -7.42 -9.24
C PRO A 35 11.17 -6.22 -9.43
N PRO A 36 11.59 -4.99 -9.06
CA PRO A 36 10.73 -3.79 -9.11
C PRO A 36 10.05 -3.57 -10.46
N ALA A 37 10.74 -3.86 -11.56
CA ALA A 37 10.19 -3.76 -12.91
C ALA A 37 8.97 -4.68 -13.12
N ARG A 38 8.99 -5.91 -12.58
CA ARG A 38 7.86 -6.84 -12.66
C ARG A 38 6.73 -6.43 -11.74
N ILE A 39 7.03 -5.92 -10.55
CA ILE A 39 6.02 -5.38 -9.63
C ILE A 39 5.26 -4.25 -10.35
N ARG A 40 6.00 -3.28 -10.90
CA ARG A 40 5.44 -2.17 -11.68
C ARG A 40 4.54 -2.67 -12.81
N ALA A 41 5.04 -3.58 -13.66
CA ALA A 41 4.27 -4.10 -14.79
C ALA A 41 2.96 -4.79 -14.34
N VAL A 42 3.01 -5.58 -13.27
CA VAL A 42 1.81 -6.21 -12.70
C VAL A 42 0.82 -5.16 -12.20
N LEU A 43 1.28 -4.16 -11.44
CA LEU A 43 0.42 -3.10 -10.93
C LEU A 43 -0.21 -2.25 -12.06
N GLU A 44 0.55 -1.97 -13.13
CA GLU A 44 0.06 -1.26 -14.31
C GLU A 44 -1.04 -2.01 -15.07
N VAL A 45 -1.00 -3.35 -15.06
CA VAL A 45 -2.09 -4.19 -15.58
C VAL A 45 -3.26 -4.19 -14.62
N LEU A 46 -3.01 -4.39 -13.32
CA LEU A 46 -4.06 -4.51 -12.31
C LEU A 46 -4.87 -3.23 -12.14
N ARG A 47 -4.28 -2.04 -12.29
CA ARG A 47 -5.02 -0.77 -12.14
C ARG A 47 -6.15 -0.58 -13.16
N ARG A 48 -6.14 -1.32 -14.27
CA ARG A 48 -7.14 -1.17 -15.34
C ARG A 48 -8.54 -1.54 -14.85
N GLY A 49 -9.51 -0.72 -15.25
CA GLY A 49 -10.94 -0.91 -14.93
C GLY A 49 -11.34 -0.55 -13.50
N ALA A 50 -10.43 0.01 -12.70
CA ALA A 50 -10.73 0.50 -11.35
C ALA A 50 -10.88 2.03 -11.36
N ARG A 51 -11.83 2.55 -10.58
CA ARG A 51 -11.97 4.00 -10.36
C ARG A 51 -10.90 4.52 -9.40
N PRO A 52 -10.59 5.83 -9.37
CA PRO A 52 -9.78 6.41 -8.31
C PRO A 52 -10.36 6.10 -6.92
N ALA A 53 -9.48 5.71 -5.99
CA ALA A 53 -9.79 5.49 -4.58
C ALA A 53 -9.89 6.83 -3.84
N THR A 54 -10.80 6.94 -2.86
CA THR A 54 -10.78 8.07 -1.91
C THR A 54 -9.80 7.81 -0.76
N ALA A 55 -9.44 8.87 -0.03
CA ALA A 55 -8.53 8.78 1.12
C ALA A 55 -9.07 7.82 2.19
N GLU A 56 -10.37 7.92 2.49
CA GLU A 56 -11.06 7.04 3.45
C GLU A 56 -11.01 5.56 3.03
N GLU A 57 -11.20 5.28 1.74
CA GLU A 57 -11.21 3.91 1.25
C GLU A 57 -9.82 3.28 1.26
N ALA A 58 -8.79 4.06 0.93
CA ALA A 58 -7.40 3.64 1.01
C ALA A 58 -6.97 3.44 2.48
N ALA A 59 -7.33 4.36 3.38
CA ALA A 59 -7.05 4.27 4.81
C ALA A 59 -7.72 3.04 5.43
N ARG A 60 -9.01 2.82 5.13
CA ARG A 60 -9.74 1.61 5.53
C ARG A 60 -9.06 0.34 5.02
N GLY A 61 -8.67 0.31 3.74
CA GLY A 61 -7.94 -0.82 3.16
C GLY A 61 -6.62 -1.10 3.89
N ARG A 62 -5.86 -0.05 4.20
CA ARG A 62 -4.60 -0.15 4.94
C ARG A 62 -4.82 -0.67 6.36
N ALA A 63 -5.80 -0.13 7.09
CA ALA A 63 -6.13 -0.57 8.43
C ALA A 63 -6.51 -2.06 8.48
N GLU A 64 -7.28 -2.54 7.50
CA GLU A 64 -7.66 -3.95 7.41
C GLU A 64 -6.46 -4.86 7.13
N VAL A 65 -5.54 -4.44 6.25
CA VAL A 65 -4.29 -5.15 5.96
C VAL A 65 -3.40 -5.25 7.20
N VAL A 66 -3.27 -4.15 7.94
CA VAL A 66 -2.52 -4.10 9.21
C VAL A 66 -3.15 -5.01 10.26
N ALA A 67 -4.48 -5.05 10.35
CA ALA A 67 -5.20 -5.90 11.30
C ALA A 67 -4.96 -7.40 11.09
N VAL A 68 -4.74 -7.85 9.85
CA VAL A 68 -4.56 -9.28 9.52
C VAL A 68 -3.09 -9.71 9.37
N SER A 69 -2.12 -8.79 9.43
CA SER A 69 -0.71 -9.11 9.19
C SER A 69 0.24 -8.34 10.10
N VAL A 70 0.98 -9.07 10.95
CA VAL A 70 2.01 -8.51 11.83
C VAL A 70 3.10 -7.78 11.06
N ASN A 71 3.55 -8.37 9.93
CA ASN A 71 4.58 -7.75 9.11
C ASN A 71 4.09 -6.43 8.50
N CYS A 72 2.82 -6.40 8.06
CA CYS A 72 2.21 -5.17 7.57
C CYS A 72 1.98 -4.16 8.70
N ALA A 73 1.83 -4.56 9.96
CA ALA A 73 1.73 -3.65 11.10
C ALA A 73 3.07 -3.00 11.49
N GLY A 74 4.19 -3.66 11.21
CA GLY A 74 5.55 -3.18 11.49
C GLY A 74 6.26 -2.64 10.26
N GLU A 75 7.50 -3.11 10.05
CA GLU A 75 8.45 -2.63 9.03
C GLU A 75 8.12 -3.08 7.59
N GLY A 76 7.06 -3.86 7.36
CA GLY A 76 6.71 -4.39 6.05
C GLY A 76 6.08 -3.37 5.11
N CYS A 77 6.69 -2.19 4.88
CA CYS A 77 6.14 -1.09 4.09
C CYS A 77 5.78 -1.50 2.64
N VAL A 78 6.65 -2.26 1.97
CA VAL A 78 6.40 -2.77 0.62
C VAL A 78 5.21 -3.74 0.61
N GLN A 79 5.16 -4.68 1.54
CA GLN A 79 4.06 -5.63 1.60
C GLN A 79 2.74 -4.92 1.97
N ARG A 80 2.77 -4.00 2.94
CA ARG A 80 1.61 -3.22 3.37
C ARG A 80 1.05 -2.40 2.22
N SER A 81 1.86 -1.57 1.56
CA SER A 81 1.42 -0.73 0.44
C SER A 81 0.87 -1.54 -0.74
N LEU A 82 1.54 -2.65 -1.10
CA LEU A 82 1.05 -3.57 -2.14
C LEU A 82 -0.29 -4.20 -1.75
N ALA A 83 -0.38 -4.75 -0.53
CA ALA A 83 -1.61 -5.37 -0.06
C ALA A 83 -2.77 -4.37 0.01
N THR A 84 -2.50 -3.13 0.44
CA THR A 84 -3.49 -2.04 0.40
C THR A 84 -3.97 -1.79 -1.02
N ALA A 85 -3.07 -1.59 -1.98
CA ALA A 85 -3.44 -1.37 -3.39
C ALA A 85 -4.25 -2.55 -3.98
N LEU A 86 -3.84 -3.79 -3.69
CA LEU A 86 -4.53 -5.00 -4.15
C LEU A 86 -5.92 -5.15 -3.51
N LEU A 87 -6.06 -4.87 -2.21
CA LEU A 87 -7.35 -4.89 -1.52
C LEU A 87 -8.28 -3.81 -2.08
N CYS A 88 -7.75 -2.62 -2.36
CA CYS A 88 -8.48 -1.59 -3.06
C CYS A 88 -8.95 -2.09 -4.42
N ARG A 89 -8.07 -2.74 -5.18
CA ARG A 89 -8.40 -3.26 -6.51
C ARG A 89 -9.52 -4.30 -6.49
N LEU A 90 -9.53 -5.17 -5.49
CA LEU A 90 -10.61 -6.14 -5.27
C LEU A 90 -11.96 -5.46 -4.99
N ARG A 91 -11.95 -4.19 -4.56
CA ARG A 91 -13.14 -3.35 -4.31
C ARG A 91 -13.47 -2.44 -5.50
N GLY A 92 -12.81 -2.59 -6.64
CA GLY A 92 -13.06 -1.78 -7.84
C GLY A 92 -12.46 -0.37 -7.79
N GLN A 93 -11.61 -0.08 -6.81
CA GLN A 93 -10.93 1.20 -6.66
C GLN A 93 -9.40 1.04 -6.78
N TRP A 94 -8.70 2.11 -7.09
CA TRP A 94 -7.24 2.12 -7.18
C TRP A 94 -6.68 3.36 -6.51
N PRO A 95 -5.82 3.21 -5.48
CA PRO A 95 -5.00 4.31 -5.00
C PRO A 95 -3.76 4.43 -5.88
N THR A 96 -3.06 5.57 -5.84
CA THR A 96 -1.74 5.63 -6.45
C THR A 96 -0.79 4.80 -5.61
N TRP A 97 -0.15 3.78 -6.18
CA TRP A 97 0.93 3.06 -5.50
C TRP A 97 2.27 3.72 -5.81
N CYS A 98 3.07 3.97 -4.77
CA CYS A 98 4.37 4.63 -4.86
C CYS A 98 5.47 3.81 -4.20
N SER A 99 6.67 3.87 -4.78
CA SER A 99 7.91 3.49 -4.09
C SER A 99 8.98 4.53 -4.34
N GLY A 100 9.78 4.83 -3.34
CA GLY A 100 10.78 5.88 -3.40
C GLY A 100 11.88 5.69 -2.38
N VAL A 101 12.78 6.65 -2.37
CA VAL A 101 13.90 6.70 -1.42
C VAL A 101 14.02 8.08 -0.84
N ARG A 102 14.59 8.17 0.35
CA ARG A 102 15.22 9.39 0.86
C ARG A 102 16.71 9.16 0.89
N VAL A 103 17.51 10.21 0.66
CA VAL A 103 18.98 10.13 0.64
C VAL A 103 19.63 10.41 1.99
N VAL A 104 19.03 11.23 2.87
CA VAL A 104 19.61 11.57 4.18
C VAL A 104 18.55 11.52 5.30
N PRO A 105 18.67 10.56 6.24
CA PRO A 105 19.37 9.29 6.09
C PRO A 105 18.76 8.43 4.96
N PHE A 106 19.57 7.55 4.35
CA PHE A 106 19.10 6.69 3.27
C PHE A 106 18.02 5.74 3.76
N LEU A 107 16.83 5.82 3.14
CA LEU A 107 15.70 4.96 3.47
C LEU A 107 14.88 4.69 2.22
N ALA A 108 14.71 3.41 1.88
CA ALA A 108 13.75 2.99 0.86
C ALA A 108 12.37 2.82 1.50
N HIS A 109 11.32 3.33 0.84
CA HIS A 109 9.95 3.28 1.34
C HIS A 109 8.97 3.00 0.21
N ALA A 110 7.83 2.42 0.56
CA ALA A 110 6.70 2.21 -0.34
C ALA A 110 5.39 2.51 0.38
N TRP A 111 4.51 3.25 -0.28
CA TRP A 111 3.27 3.79 0.28
C TRP A 111 2.18 3.85 -0.78
N VAL A 112 0.97 4.25 -0.36
CA VAL A 112 -0.12 4.59 -1.28
C VAL A 112 -0.49 6.06 -1.10
N GLU A 113 -0.89 6.71 -2.19
CA GLU A 113 -1.35 8.10 -2.21
C GLU A 113 -2.78 8.17 -2.76
N VAL A 114 -3.54 9.14 -2.24
CA VAL A 114 -4.78 9.62 -2.86
C VAL A 114 -4.65 11.12 -3.04
N ASP A 115 -4.96 11.60 -4.24
CA ASP A 115 -4.81 13.01 -4.63
C ASP A 115 -3.40 13.58 -4.36
N GLY A 116 -2.40 12.69 -4.37
CA GLY A 116 -1.00 13.03 -4.11
C GLY A 116 -0.61 13.11 -2.64
N GLU A 117 -1.52 12.84 -1.71
CA GLU A 117 -1.24 12.80 -0.28
C GLU A 117 -1.00 11.35 0.19
N PRO A 118 0.11 11.07 0.90
CA PRO A 118 0.36 9.76 1.50
C PRO A 118 -0.71 9.36 2.51
N VAL A 119 -1.23 8.14 2.41
CA VAL A 119 -2.31 7.66 3.28
C VAL A 119 -1.77 7.00 4.54
N ASP A 120 -2.11 7.57 5.70
CA ASP A 120 -1.69 7.13 7.05
C ASP A 120 -0.18 6.90 7.18
N GLU A 121 0.63 7.70 6.50
CA GLU A 121 2.08 7.69 6.62
C GLU A 121 2.52 8.78 7.60
N PRO A 122 3.53 8.53 8.45
CA PRO A 122 4.01 9.52 9.43
C PRO A 122 4.82 10.65 8.79
N TYR A 123 4.98 10.62 7.47
CA TYR A 123 5.81 11.53 6.70
C TYR A 123 4.94 12.33 5.72
N PRO A 124 5.15 13.65 5.62
CA PRO A 124 4.39 14.47 4.70
C PRO A 124 4.74 14.16 3.24
N ARG A 125 3.92 14.67 2.33
CA ARG A 125 4.21 14.70 0.89
C ARG A 125 5.62 15.24 0.62
N GLY A 126 6.33 14.60 -0.32
CA GLY A 126 7.67 15.02 -0.74
C GLY A 126 8.80 14.61 0.22
N TYR A 127 8.51 13.93 1.33
CA TYR A 127 9.54 13.42 2.23
C TYR A 127 10.42 12.33 1.59
N HIS A 128 9.85 11.56 0.66
CA HIS A 128 10.56 10.59 -0.17
C HIS A 128 10.55 11.05 -1.61
N THR A 129 11.69 10.90 -2.30
CA THR A 129 11.77 11.03 -3.75
C THR A 129 11.17 9.78 -4.39
N THR A 130 10.03 9.95 -5.07
CA THR A 130 9.32 8.86 -5.75
C THR A 130 10.11 8.37 -6.96
N LEU A 131 10.39 7.05 -7.00
CA LEU A 131 11.08 6.39 -8.12
C LEU A 131 10.11 5.63 -9.03
N ILE A 132 9.07 5.05 -8.44
CA ILE A 132 8.00 4.35 -9.17
C ILE A 132 6.67 4.89 -8.68
N ARG A 133 5.80 5.24 -9.63
CA ARG A 133 4.45 5.71 -9.36
C ARG A 133 3.47 5.02 -10.32
N VAL A 134 2.43 4.40 -9.78
CA VAL A 134 1.38 3.72 -10.54
C VAL A 134 0.02 4.31 -10.16
N PRO A 135 -0.38 5.44 -10.78
CA PRO A 135 -1.64 6.12 -10.47
C PRO A 135 -2.85 5.39 -11.07
N PRO A 136 -4.09 5.76 -10.67
CA PRO A 136 -5.29 5.40 -11.41
C PRO A 136 -5.20 5.84 -12.88
N LEU A 137 -5.97 5.20 -13.75
CA LEU A 137 -6.16 5.72 -15.10
C LEU A 137 -7.21 6.83 -15.03
N GLU A 138 -6.91 7.98 -15.62
CA GLU A 138 -7.92 9.00 -15.87
C GLU A 138 -8.95 8.40 -16.82
N ARG A 139 -10.24 8.60 -16.51
CA ARG A 139 -11.32 8.16 -17.39
C ARG A 139 -11.32 9.09 -18.60
N SER A 140 -10.94 8.56 -19.77
CA SER A 140 -11.18 9.21 -21.06
C SER A 140 -12.67 9.34 -21.35
#